data_AF-A0A968VV86-F1
#
_entry.id   AF-A0A968VV86-F1
#
_cell.length_a   1.000
_cell.length_b   1.000
_cell.length_c   1.000
_cell.angle_alpha   90.00
_cell.angle_beta   90.00
_cell.angle_gamma   90.00
#
_symmetry.space_group_name_H-M   'P 1'
#
loop_
_entity.id
_entity.type
_entity.pdbx_description
1 polymer ?
#
loop_
_entity_poly.entity_id
_entity_poly.type
_entity_poly.pdbx_seq_one_letter_code
_entity_poly.pdbx_strand_id
1 'polypeptide(L)'
;MSSKNTTAKSAAGFSKAAFGFLTVFCTCFLIWKLSSLLLPMLVGALMAYLFRPLKDRFQIPWLHHELRVLALFAFIGAGIFFVGNTVRTHIPDEKQKLELKVRIKYKLNEKFQEIVGTNNKEKSKGTLAQLISKEMGPMMDQLNRFFDLTPDEQELFLKYRKGHKGEPPIEDRFFDYFQANQTTSVYTVVERLPASAEDPHAAGAVAPQAEVKKPKHGIMEDLSIWILAPLIFVFLGFDNGQMRRYFIGLVPNRYFELSLTVLDELDDAIGRYLRGTLMECSLVGATLAIGFILIGIPVSVAVAIGVVSGLVNAIPFWVRSSG
;
A
#
# COMPACT_ATOMS: atom_id res chain seq x y z
N MET A 1 -32.56 -51.61 -46.24
CA MET A 1 -32.08 -50.22 -46.46
C MET A 1 -31.93 -49.37 -45.19
N SER A 2 -31.98 -49.93 -43.96
CA SER A 2 -32.09 -49.14 -42.71
C SER A 2 -30.81 -48.95 -41.88
N SER A 3 -29.64 -49.41 -42.35
CA SER A 3 -28.40 -49.40 -41.54
C SER A 3 -27.46 -48.21 -41.83
N LYS A 4 -27.62 -47.50 -42.96
CA LYS A 4 -26.72 -46.38 -43.33
C LYS A 4 -27.07 -45.02 -42.68
N ASN A 5 -28.27 -44.84 -42.14
CA ASN A 5 -28.69 -43.54 -41.59
C ASN A 5 -28.32 -43.31 -40.11
N THR A 6 -27.98 -44.36 -39.36
CA THR A 6 -27.60 -44.24 -37.94
C THR A 6 -26.12 -43.87 -37.74
N THR A 7 -25.24 -44.35 -38.63
CA THR A 7 -23.79 -44.05 -38.57
C THR A 7 -23.47 -42.61 -38.97
N ALA A 8 -24.17 -42.05 -39.97
CA ALA A 8 -23.98 -40.66 -40.40
C ALA A 8 -24.43 -39.63 -39.34
N LYS A 9 -25.50 -39.93 -38.60
CA LYS A 9 -26.03 -39.05 -37.54
C LYS A 9 -25.12 -39.02 -36.30
N SER A 10 -24.48 -40.14 -35.98
CA SER A 10 -23.52 -40.27 -34.88
C SER A 10 -22.20 -39.51 -35.17
N ALA A 11 -21.67 -39.63 -36.39
CA ALA A 11 -20.46 -38.90 -36.82
C ALA A 11 -20.65 -37.37 -36.82
N ALA A 12 -21.84 -36.88 -37.20
CA ALA A 12 -22.18 -35.46 -37.19
C ALA A 12 -22.41 -34.90 -35.76
N GLY A 13 -22.83 -35.73 -34.80
CA GLY A 13 -22.92 -35.36 -33.39
C GLY A 13 -21.53 -35.26 -32.74
N PHE A 14 -20.64 -36.20 -33.07
CA PHE A 14 -19.26 -36.22 -32.59
C PHE A 14 -18.44 -35.02 -33.11
N SER A 15 -18.61 -34.62 -34.38
CA SER A 15 -17.92 -33.45 -34.93
C SER A 15 -18.37 -32.13 -34.30
N LYS A 16 -19.68 -31.98 -33.99
CA LYS A 16 -20.20 -30.80 -33.27
C LYS A 16 -19.71 -30.73 -31.82
N ALA A 17 -19.65 -31.88 -31.14
CA ALA A 17 -19.11 -31.95 -29.78
C ALA A 17 -17.60 -31.66 -29.75
N ALA A 18 -16.83 -32.19 -30.71
CA ALA A 18 -15.41 -31.91 -30.86
C ALA A 18 -15.13 -30.43 -31.16
N PHE A 19 -15.94 -29.81 -32.04
CA PHE A 19 -15.83 -28.38 -32.34
C PHE A 19 -16.17 -27.51 -31.13
N GLY A 20 -17.23 -27.87 -30.38
CA GLY A 20 -17.58 -27.23 -29.12
C GLY A 20 -16.43 -27.29 -28.10
N PHE A 21 -15.84 -28.47 -27.91
CA PHE A 21 -14.72 -28.64 -26.98
C PHE A 21 -13.48 -27.82 -27.42
N LEU A 22 -13.17 -27.80 -28.73
CA LEU A 22 -12.08 -27.01 -29.28
C LEU A 22 -12.30 -25.51 -29.07
N THR A 23 -13.53 -25.02 -29.27
CA THR A 23 -13.85 -23.60 -29.04
C THR A 23 -13.71 -23.22 -27.57
N VAL A 24 -14.21 -24.04 -26.63
CA VAL A 24 -14.06 -23.80 -25.19
C VAL A 24 -12.59 -23.85 -24.78
N PHE A 25 -11.84 -24.84 -25.26
CA PHE A 25 -10.40 -24.98 -24.96
C PHE A 25 -9.60 -23.80 -25.50
N CYS A 26 -9.84 -23.39 -26.75
CA CYS A 26 -9.18 -22.24 -27.36
C CYS A 26 -9.51 -20.94 -26.60
N THR A 27 -10.76 -20.77 -26.18
CA THR A 27 -11.19 -19.63 -25.36
C THR A 27 -10.52 -19.63 -23.99
N CYS A 28 -10.49 -20.76 -23.29
CA CYS A 28 -9.78 -20.91 -22.01
C CYS A 28 -8.28 -20.66 -22.15
N PHE A 29 -7.65 -21.19 -23.20
CA PHE A 29 -6.24 -20.98 -23.50
C PHE A 29 -5.94 -19.50 -23.76
N LEU A 30 -6.81 -18.82 -24.52
CA LEU A 30 -6.70 -17.40 -24.80
C LEU A 30 -6.86 -16.56 -23.52
N ILE A 31 -7.82 -16.88 -22.65
CA ILE A 31 -7.98 -16.24 -21.34
C ILE A 31 -6.74 -16.45 -20.46
N TRP A 32 -6.20 -17.67 -20.44
CA TRP A 32 -5.00 -17.97 -19.67
C TRP A 32 -3.78 -17.17 -20.18
N LYS A 33 -3.64 -17.02 -21.50
CA LYS A 33 -2.61 -16.18 -22.13
C LYS A 33 -2.84 -14.68 -21.93
N LEU A 34 -4.09 -14.22 -21.92
CA LEU A 34 -4.44 -12.81 -21.66
C LEU A 34 -4.43 -12.44 -20.17
N SER A 35 -4.33 -13.41 -19.27
CA SER A 35 -4.38 -13.16 -17.83
C SER A 35 -3.31 -12.16 -17.34
N SER A 36 -2.14 -12.12 -17.99
CA SER A 36 -1.09 -11.14 -17.72
C SER A 36 -1.47 -9.70 -18.11
N LEU A 37 -2.42 -9.53 -19.04
CA LEU A 37 -2.93 -8.25 -19.52
C LEU A 37 -4.23 -7.85 -18.80
N LEU A 38 -4.94 -8.80 -18.18
CA LEU A 38 -6.17 -8.54 -17.44
C LEU A 38 -5.93 -7.60 -16.25
N LEU A 39 -4.82 -7.77 -15.52
CA LEU A 39 -4.57 -6.95 -14.33
C LEU A 39 -4.33 -5.47 -14.70
N PRO A 40 -3.40 -5.12 -15.63
CA PRO A 40 -3.26 -3.75 -16.11
C PRO A 40 -4.54 -3.18 -16.72
N MET A 41 -5.31 -4.02 -17.44
CA MET A 41 -6.57 -3.61 -18.04
C MET A 41 -7.61 -3.24 -16.97
N LEU A 42 -7.75 -4.09 -15.96
CA LEU A 42 -8.68 -3.87 -14.85
C LEU A 42 -8.25 -2.64 -14.05
N VAL A 43 -6.95 -2.46 -13.78
CA VAL A 43 -6.42 -1.26 -13.13
C VAL A 43 -6.73 -0.01 -13.94
N GLY A 44 -6.47 -0.01 -15.26
CA GLY A 44 -6.79 1.11 -16.14
C GLY A 44 -8.28 1.43 -16.18
N ALA A 45 -9.14 0.40 -16.27
CA ALA A 45 -10.59 0.54 -16.24
C ALA A 45 -11.08 1.11 -14.90
N LEU A 46 -10.62 0.54 -13.78
CA LEU A 46 -10.95 1.01 -12.44
C LEU A 46 -10.53 2.46 -12.25
N MET A 47 -9.37 2.83 -12.76
CA MET A 47 -8.88 4.21 -12.72
C MET A 47 -9.78 5.13 -13.56
N ALA A 48 -10.25 4.70 -14.72
CA ALA A 48 -11.21 5.45 -15.54
C ALA A 48 -12.55 5.67 -14.81
N TYR A 49 -13.05 4.66 -14.10
CA TYR A 49 -14.24 4.78 -13.25
C TYR A 49 -14.02 5.73 -12.07
N LEU A 50 -12.87 5.63 -11.41
CA LEU A 50 -12.49 6.47 -10.27
C LEU A 50 -12.49 7.95 -10.64
N PHE A 51 -11.95 8.27 -11.82
CA PHE A 51 -11.79 9.64 -12.29
C PHE A 51 -12.93 10.13 -13.17
N ARG A 52 -14.00 9.36 -13.36
CA ARG A 52 -15.21 9.79 -14.06
C ARG A 52 -15.79 11.13 -13.57
N PRO A 53 -15.99 11.38 -12.25
CA PRO A 53 -16.46 12.70 -11.80
C PRO A 53 -15.46 13.83 -12.10
N LEU A 54 -14.16 13.52 -12.12
CA LEU A 54 -13.11 14.47 -12.47
C LEU A 54 -13.14 14.79 -13.96
N LYS A 55 -13.33 13.77 -14.83
CA LYS A 55 -13.57 13.91 -16.27
C LYS A 55 -14.78 14.81 -16.54
N ASP A 56 -15.87 14.62 -15.81
CA ASP A 56 -17.10 15.40 -15.99
C ASP A 56 -16.96 16.84 -15.47
N ARG A 57 -16.16 17.07 -14.43
CA ARG A 57 -15.83 18.42 -13.94
C ARG A 57 -14.89 19.17 -14.89
N PHE A 58 -13.99 18.45 -15.58
CA PHE A 58 -13.04 18.97 -16.57
C PHE A 58 -13.63 19.08 -17.99
N GLN A 59 -14.93 19.39 -18.11
CA GLN A 59 -15.55 19.68 -19.42
C GLN A 59 -15.21 21.10 -19.88
N ILE A 60 -13.96 21.31 -20.34
CA ILE A 60 -13.56 22.56 -20.99
C ILE A 60 -14.26 22.61 -22.36
N PRO A 61 -15.15 23.58 -22.62
CA PRO A 61 -16.02 23.58 -23.80
C PRO A 61 -15.28 23.81 -25.12
N TRP A 62 -14.05 24.33 -25.07
CA TRP A 62 -13.23 24.62 -26.25
C TRP A 62 -12.34 23.44 -26.70
N LEU A 63 -12.28 22.35 -25.92
CA LEU A 63 -11.32 21.27 -26.15
C LEU A 63 -11.99 20.05 -26.79
N HIS A 64 -11.44 19.58 -27.92
CA HIS A 64 -11.91 18.35 -28.59
C HIS A 64 -11.90 17.15 -27.63
N HIS A 65 -12.83 16.20 -27.83
CA HIS A 65 -13.06 15.08 -26.91
C HIS A 65 -11.76 14.35 -26.51
N GLU A 66 -10.94 14.01 -27.50
CA GLU A 66 -9.66 13.30 -27.31
C GLU A 66 -8.68 14.10 -26.45
N LEU A 67 -8.59 15.41 -26.69
CA LEU A 67 -7.68 16.29 -25.95
C LEU A 67 -8.10 16.45 -24.48
N ARG A 68 -9.40 16.36 -24.14
CA ARG A 68 -9.86 16.39 -22.74
C ARG A 68 -9.40 15.17 -21.95
N VAL A 69 -9.46 13.99 -22.57
CA VAL A 69 -9.03 12.74 -21.92
C VAL A 69 -7.52 12.75 -21.71
N LEU A 70 -6.75 13.22 -22.71
CA LEU A 70 -5.30 13.41 -22.57
C LEU A 70 -4.94 14.45 -21.49
N ALA A 71 -5.65 15.58 -21.45
CA ALA A 71 -5.43 16.60 -20.43
C ALA A 71 -5.71 16.07 -19.01
N LEU A 72 -6.79 15.30 -18.84
CA LEU A 72 -7.10 14.63 -17.57
C LEU A 72 -5.99 13.63 -17.18
N PHE A 73 -5.55 12.80 -18.13
CA PHE A 73 -4.45 11.86 -17.90
C PHE A 73 -3.16 12.58 -17.49
N ALA A 74 -2.81 13.68 -18.16
CA ALA A 74 -1.66 14.51 -17.82
C ALA A 74 -1.80 15.15 -16.43
N PHE A 75 -3.00 15.64 -16.07
CA PHE A 75 -3.27 16.19 -14.74
C PHE A 75 -3.11 15.16 -13.63
N ILE A 76 -3.66 13.95 -13.82
CA ILE A 76 -3.50 12.83 -12.88
C ILE A 76 -2.02 12.43 -12.78
N GLY A 77 -1.34 12.28 -13.91
CA GLY A 77 0.08 11.95 -13.96
C GLY A 77 0.93 12.99 -13.24
N ALA A 78 0.64 14.28 -13.42
CA ALA A 78 1.29 15.37 -12.70
C ALA A 78 1.02 15.32 -11.20
N GLY A 79 -0.21 14.98 -10.78
CA GLY A 79 -0.55 14.79 -9.37
C GLY A 79 0.24 13.63 -8.73
N ILE A 80 0.27 12.47 -9.39
CA ILE A 80 1.06 11.31 -8.94
C ILE A 80 2.55 11.66 -8.90
N PHE A 81 3.05 12.34 -9.93
CA PHE A 81 4.45 12.80 -9.97
C PHE A 81 4.75 13.77 -8.85
N PHE A 82 3.86 14.74 -8.56
CA PHE A 82 4.03 15.68 -7.47
C PHE A 82 4.03 15.00 -6.10
N VAL A 83 3.12 14.06 -5.87
CA VAL A 83 3.07 13.25 -4.63
C VAL A 83 4.32 12.39 -4.53
N GLY A 84 4.67 11.66 -5.59
CA GLY A 84 5.85 10.80 -5.62
C GLY A 84 7.15 11.61 -5.43
N ASN A 85 7.24 12.79 -6.02
CA ASN A 85 8.36 13.70 -5.83
C ASN A 85 8.39 14.23 -4.40
N THR A 86 7.27 14.64 -3.82
CA THR A 86 7.16 15.07 -2.41
C THR A 86 7.61 13.97 -1.46
N VAL A 87 7.12 12.75 -1.66
CA VAL A 87 7.53 11.58 -0.89
C VAL A 87 9.02 11.33 -1.06
N ARG A 88 9.53 11.32 -2.31
CA ARG A 88 10.94 11.09 -2.60
C ARG A 88 11.86 12.14 -1.96
N THR A 89 11.48 13.41 -1.99
CA THR A 89 12.23 14.49 -1.33
C THR A 89 12.21 14.42 0.19
N HIS A 90 11.32 13.60 0.75
CA HIS A 90 11.17 13.42 2.20
C HIS A 90 11.52 12.02 2.67
N ILE A 91 11.86 11.08 1.77
CA ILE A 91 12.53 9.85 2.16
C ILE A 91 13.87 10.28 2.80
N PRO A 92 14.08 10.01 4.09
CA PRO A 92 15.27 10.46 4.78
C PRO A 92 16.50 9.84 4.11
N ASP A 93 17.51 10.66 3.82
CA ASP A 93 18.81 10.17 3.37
C ASP A 93 19.41 9.21 4.41
N GLU A 94 20.39 8.38 4.05
CA GLU A 94 20.96 7.38 4.96
C GLU A 94 21.39 8.01 6.30
N LYS A 95 22.01 9.20 6.27
CA LYS A 95 22.33 9.98 7.47
C LYS A 95 21.07 10.39 8.25
N GLN A 96 20.11 11.01 7.58
CA GLN A 96 18.88 11.53 8.20
C GLN A 96 18.03 10.40 8.78
N LYS A 97 18.03 9.22 8.16
CA LYS A 97 17.38 8.01 8.67
C LYS A 97 17.97 7.59 10.01
N LEU A 98 19.30 7.60 10.14
CA LEU A 98 19.99 7.25 11.39
C LEU A 98 19.72 8.30 12.47
N GLU A 99 19.82 9.59 12.13
CA GLU A 99 19.48 10.71 13.03
C GLU A 99 18.03 10.63 13.52
N LEU A 100 17.10 10.32 12.61
CA LEU A 100 15.68 10.19 12.91
C LEU A 100 15.41 8.99 13.84
N LYS A 101 16.01 7.82 13.58
CA LYS A 101 15.90 6.64 14.47
C LYS A 101 16.35 6.98 15.88
N VAL A 102 17.53 7.57 16.00
CA VAL A 102 18.12 7.96 17.29
C VAL A 102 17.27 9.00 18.01
N ARG A 103 16.84 10.05 17.30
CA ARG A 103 16.00 11.11 17.87
C ARG A 103 14.64 10.57 18.32
N ILE A 104 13.97 9.77 17.49
CA ILE A 104 12.66 9.21 17.83
C ILE A 104 12.78 8.32 19.06
N LYS A 105 13.75 7.39 19.10
CA LYS A 105 13.96 6.52 20.26
C LYS A 105 14.16 7.35 21.54
N TYR A 106 15.01 8.37 21.49
CA TYR A 106 15.27 9.22 22.65
C TYR A 106 14.03 9.99 23.09
N LYS A 107 13.39 10.72 22.16
CA LYS A 107 12.22 11.57 22.46
C LYS A 107 11.02 10.76 22.92
N LEU A 108 10.84 9.56 22.37
CA LEU A 108 9.78 8.65 22.76
C LEU A 108 10.00 8.14 24.20
N ASN A 109 11.24 7.76 24.55
CA ASN A 109 11.60 7.36 25.91
C ASN A 109 11.45 8.51 26.90
N GLU A 110 11.92 9.71 26.56
CA GLU A 110 11.77 10.91 27.38
C GLU A 110 10.29 11.21 27.67
N LYS A 111 9.44 11.23 26.63
CA LYS A 111 7.98 11.41 26.76
C LYS A 111 7.32 10.32 27.59
N PHE A 112 7.72 9.06 27.38
CA PHE A 112 7.17 7.94 28.14
C PHE A 112 7.53 8.04 29.63
N GLN A 113 8.77 8.40 29.95
CA GLN A 113 9.20 8.61 31.34
C GLN A 113 8.59 9.86 31.99
N GLU A 114 8.30 10.90 31.20
CA GLU A 114 7.53 12.07 31.66
C GLU A 114 6.11 11.67 32.08
N ILE A 115 5.45 10.82 31.29
CA ILE A 115 4.09 10.32 31.56
C ILE A 115 4.08 9.32 32.73
N VAL A 116 5.09 8.46 32.82
CA VAL A 116 5.20 7.42 33.87
C VAL A 116 5.81 7.98 35.18
N GLY A 117 6.46 9.14 35.13
CA GLY A 117 6.78 9.95 36.30
C GLY A 117 7.99 9.53 37.12
N THR A 118 9.12 9.15 36.50
CA THR A 118 10.32 8.74 37.25
C THR A 118 11.21 9.90 37.74
N ASN A 119 10.94 11.16 37.37
CA ASN A 119 11.87 12.28 37.60
C ASN A 119 11.40 13.39 38.56
N ASN A 120 10.23 13.29 39.20
CA ASN A 120 9.82 14.24 40.24
C ASN A 120 9.78 13.58 41.61
N LYS A 121 10.75 13.93 42.46
CA LYS A 121 10.90 13.44 43.84
C LYS A 121 9.77 13.86 44.79
N GLU A 122 8.81 14.66 44.36
CA GLU A 122 7.64 15.01 45.16
C GLU A 122 6.37 14.95 44.31
N LYS A 123 5.42 14.12 44.76
CA LYS A 123 4.03 13.98 44.28
C LYS A 123 3.85 13.41 42.86
N SER A 124 3.87 12.09 42.75
CA SER A 124 2.69 11.37 42.27
C SER A 124 2.65 9.93 42.77
N LYS A 125 1.86 9.71 43.83
CA LYS A 125 1.18 8.42 44.02
C LYS A 125 0.23 8.24 42.85
N GLY A 126 0.28 7.11 42.13
CA GLY A 126 -0.75 6.87 41.12
C GLY A 126 -0.72 5.45 40.57
N THR A 127 -1.69 4.64 40.96
CA THR A 127 -2.09 3.38 40.32
C THR A 127 -2.08 3.49 38.78
N LEU A 128 -2.38 4.68 38.26
CA LEU A 128 -2.36 5.04 36.84
C LEU A 128 -0.97 4.91 36.18
N ALA A 129 0.11 5.40 36.81
CA ALA A 129 1.45 5.29 36.24
C ALA A 129 1.93 3.82 36.19
N GLN A 130 1.56 3.04 37.22
CA GLN A 130 1.86 1.61 37.30
C GLN A 130 1.01 0.78 36.32
N LEU A 131 -0.22 1.19 36.03
CA LEU A 131 -1.08 0.59 35.00
C LEU A 131 -0.55 0.90 33.60
N ILE A 132 -0.21 2.17 33.33
CA ILE A 132 0.37 2.60 32.04
C ILE A 132 1.70 1.88 31.78
N SER A 133 2.59 1.79 32.76
CA SER A 133 3.85 1.07 32.59
C SER A 133 3.65 -0.43 32.38
N LYS A 134 2.67 -1.04 33.07
CA LYS A 134 2.34 -2.46 32.93
C LYS A 134 1.71 -2.80 31.56
N GLU A 135 0.83 -1.95 31.04
CA GLU A 135 0.15 -2.18 29.77
C GLU A 135 0.94 -1.69 28.55
N MET A 136 1.53 -0.49 28.63
CA MET A 136 2.25 0.13 27.51
C MET A 136 3.75 -0.19 27.51
N GLY A 137 4.32 -0.72 28.60
CA GLY A 137 5.73 -1.12 28.68
C GLY A 137 6.14 -2.10 27.58
N PRO A 138 5.42 -3.22 27.35
CA PRO A 138 5.75 -4.16 26.28
C PRO A 138 5.72 -3.53 24.88
N MET A 139 4.76 -2.64 24.63
CA MET A 139 4.68 -1.88 23.38
C MET A 139 5.88 -0.93 23.23
N MET A 140 6.26 -0.24 24.30
CA MET A 140 7.41 0.65 24.32
C MET A 140 8.72 -0.11 24.07
N ASP A 141 8.87 -1.30 24.63
CA ASP A 141 10.02 -2.18 24.39
C ASP A 141 10.05 -2.71 22.94
N GLN A 142 8.89 -2.95 22.31
CA GLN A 142 8.81 -3.26 20.88
C GLN A 142 9.20 -2.07 20.00
N LEU A 143 8.72 -0.87 20.31
CA LEU A 143 9.09 0.35 19.59
C LEU A 143 10.58 0.66 19.74
N ASN A 144 11.14 0.50 20.94
CA ASN A 144 12.57 0.68 21.19
C ASN A 144 13.41 -0.27 20.31
N ARG A 145 13.03 -1.55 20.22
CA ARG A 145 13.69 -2.51 19.33
C ARG A 145 13.56 -2.15 17.85
N PHE A 146 12.44 -1.58 17.43
CA PHE A 146 12.25 -1.14 16.04
C PHE A 146 13.16 0.03 15.66
N PHE A 147 13.37 0.96 16.60
CA PHE A 147 14.24 2.12 16.40
C PHE A 147 15.71 1.88 16.79
N ASP A 148 16.05 0.68 17.29
CA ASP A 148 17.43 0.30 17.53
C ASP A 148 18.23 0.29 16.23
N LEU A 149 19.43 0.86 16.33
CA LEU A 149 20.42 0.82 15.26
C LEU A 149 21.07 -0.56 15.26
N THR A 150 21.06 -1.24 14.11
CA THR A 150 21.83 -2.47 13.93
C THR A 150 23.33 -2.20 14.06
N PRO A 151 24.19 -3.20 14.34
CA PRO A 151 25.63 -3.00 14.43
C PRO A 151 26.22 -2.26 13.21
N ASP A 152 25.75 -2.59 12.01
CA ASP A 152 26.15 -1.93 10.76
C ASP A 152 25.68 -0.47 10.69
N GLU A 153 24.44 -0.19 11.11
CA GLU A 153 23.88 1.17 11.18
C GLU A 153 24.59 2.02 12.24
N GLN A 154 25.02 1.44 13.37
CA GLN A 154 25.82 2.12 14.38
C GLN A 154 27.19 2.52 13.83
N GLU A 155 27.85 1.62 13.10
CA GLU A 155 29.12 1.93 12.46
C GLU A 155 28.95 3.02 11.39
N LEU A 156 27.86 2.94 10.60
CA LEU A 156 27.51 3.93 9.60
C LEU A 156 27.20 5.30 10.24
N PHE A 157 26.52 5.34 11.38
CA PHE A 157 26.26 6.55 12.16
C PHE A 157 27.57 7.20 12.63
N LEU A 158 28.50 6.40 13.16
CA LEU A 158 29.83 6.89 13.56
C LEU A 158 30.67 7.39 12.37
N LYS A 159 30.50 6.77 11.19
CA LYS A 159 31.11 7.25 9.93
C LYS A 159 30.55 8.61 9.53
N TYR A 160 29.22 8.78 9.50
CA TYR A 160 28.59 10.07 9.20
C TYR A 160 28.95 11.17 10.22
N ARG A 161 29.15 10.82 11.51
CA ARG A 161 29.67 11.77 12.51
C ARG A 161 31.05 12.33 12.17
N LYS A 162 31.90 11.53 11.53
CA LYS A 162 33.25 11.94 11.11
C LYS A 162 33.26 12.67 9.76
N GLY A 163 32.12 12.85 9.12
CA GLY A 163 31.98 13.35 7.75
C GLY A 163 32.17 12.20 6.74
N HIS A 164 31.09 11.78 6.11
CA HIS A 164 31.06 10.66 5.16
C HIS A 164 30.25 11.07 3.91
N LYS A 165 30.66 10.61 2.72
CA LYS A 165 30.02 10.93 1.42
C LYS A 165 29.87 12.45 1.10
N GLY A 166 30.72 13.30 1.67
CA GLY A 166 30.67 14.75 1.42
C GLY A 166 29.52 15.48 2.13
N GLU A 167 28.81 14.80 3.03
CA GLU A 167 27.81 15.41 3.91
C GLU A 167 28.47 16.04 5.15
N PRO A 168 27.88 17.12 5.71
CA PRO A 168 28.36 17.68 6.97
C PRO A 168 28.26 16.64 8.09
N PRO A 169 29.13 16.70 9.10
CA PRO A 169 29.08 15.76 10.22
C PRO A 169 27.71 15.81 10.92
N ILE A 170 27.32 14.69 11.54
CA ILE A 170 26.15 14.62 12.42
C ILE A 170 26.34 15.59 13.59
N GLU A 171 25.31 16.37 13.92
CA GLU A 171 25.38 17.33 15.03
C GLU A 171 25.48 16.63 16.40
N ASP A 172 26.17 17.27 17.35
CA ASP A 172 26.49 16.69 18.66
C ASP A 172 25.23 16.24 19.43
N ARG A 173 24.12 16.97 19.34
CA ARG A 173 22.86 16.60 20.00
C ARG A 173 22.36 15.20 19.63
N PHE A 174 22.59 14.75 18.40
CA PHE A 174 22.18 13.41 17.98
C PHE A 174 23.12 12.34 18.50
N PHE A 175 24.39 12.70 18.71
CA PHE A 175 25.34 11.83 19.39
C PHE A 175 24.98 11.69 20.88
N ASP A 176 24.55 12.78 21.53
CA ASP A 176 24.05 12.74 22.91
C ASP A 176 22.83 11.83 23.04
N TYR A 177 21.89 11.93 22.09
CA TYR A 177 20.74 11.02 22.00
C TYR A 177 21.18 9.57 21.77
N PHE A 178 22.17 9.34 20.90
CA PHE A 178 22.71 8.01 20.66
C PHE A 178 23.30 7.40 21.93
N GLN A 179 24.05 8.19 22.70
CA GLN A 179 24.64 7.74 23.96
C GLN A 179 23.57 7.48 25.02
N ALA A 180 22.58 8.38 25.16
CA ALA A 180 21.47 8.19 26.09
C ALA A 180 20.59 6.97 25.73
N ASN A 181 20.47 6.65 24.44
CA ASN A 181 19.75 5.47 23.97
C ASN A 181 20.46 4.15 24.29
N GLN A 182 21.76 4.17 24.60
CA GLN A 182 22.50 2.98 25.04
C GLN A 182 22.28 2.67 26.52
N THR A 183 21.96 3.69 27.33
CA THR A 183 21.71 3.56 28.77
C THR A 183 20.21 3.41 29.10
N THR A 184 19.33 3.46 28.10
CA THR A 184 17.89 3.28 28.29
C THR A 184 17.60 1.84 28.74
N SER A 185 17.10 1.69 29.96
CA SER A 185 16.65 0.41 30.53
C SER A 185 15.33 -0.06 29.91
N VAL A 186 15.18 -1.37 29.75
CA VAL A 186 13.92 -2.06 29.40
C VAL A 186 12.84 -1.72 30.43
N TYR A 187 11.62 -1.38 30.00
CA TYR A 187 10.56 -0.94 30.91
C TYR A 187 9.82 -2.10 31.58
N THR A 188 9.97 -3.32 31.05
CA THR A 188 9.42 -4.54 31.64
C THR A 188 10.39 -5.21 32.62
N VAL A 189 10.08 -5.16 33.93
CA VAL A 189 10.61 -6.13 34.90
C VAL A 189 9.68 -7.34 34.87
N VAL A 190 9.92 -8.27 33.95
CA VAL A 190 9.37 -9.62 34.10
C VAL A 190 10.20 -10.29 35.20
N GLU A 191 9.58 -10.55 36.35
CA GLU A 191 10.10 -11.49 37.36
C GLU A 191 10.43 -12.79 36.61
N ARG A 192 11.72 -13.04 36.34
CA ARG A 192 12.15 -14.34 35.85
C ARG A 192 11.94 -15.31 36.99
N LEU A 193 10.91 -16.15 36.87
CA LEU A 193 10.86 -17.40 37.61
C LEU A 193 12.20 -18.13 37.41
N PRO A 194 12.79 -18.69 38.47
CA PRO A 194 14.14 -19.22 38.43
C PRO A 194 14.24 -20.37 37.44
N ALA A 195 15.41 -20.46 36.80
CA ALA A 195 15.81 -21.46 35.83
C ALA A 195 15.19 -22.84 36.10
N SER A 196 14.27 -23.25 35.23
CA SER A 196 13.85 -24.64 35.09
C SER A 196 13.80 -24.94 33.60
N ALA A 197 14.69 -25.84 33.20
CA ALA A 197 14.82 -26.49 31.90
C ALA A 197 15.15 -25.56 30.71
N GLU A 198 16.40 -25.67 30.25
CA GLU A 198 16.80 -25.36 28.89
C GLU A 198 15.91 -26.15 27.91
N ASP A 199 15.00 -25.47 27.21
CA ASP A 199 14.46 -25.94 25.93
C ASP A 199 15.31 -25.30 24.82
N PRO A 200 16.13 -26.06 24.07
CA PRO A 200 17.04 -25.50 23.04
C PRO A 200 16.36 -24.94 21.79
N HIS A 201 15.05 -24.69 21.80
CA HIS A 201 14.26 -24.37 20.59
C HIS A 201 13.62 -22.97 20.57
N ALA A 202 13.90 -22.08 21.51
CA ALA A 202 13.38 -20.70 21.48
C ALA A 202 14.42 -19.63 21.13
N ALA A 203 15.57 -20.02 20.59
CA ALA A 203 16.45 -19.13 19.85
C ALA A 203 15.88 -18.94 18.44
N GLY A 204 15.12 -17.86 18.23
CA GLY A 204 14.73 -17.42 16.88
C GLY A 204 13.26 -17.08 16.71
N ALA A 205 12.76 -16.08 17.43
CA ALA A 205 11.68 -15.25 16.90
C ALA A 205 12.28 -13.92 16.47
N VAL A 206 13.14 -14.02 15.45
CA VAL A 206 13.39 -12.93 14.51
C VAL A 206 12.01 -12.45 14.09
N ALA A 207 11.60 -11.25 14.53
CA ALA A 207 10.58 -10.49 13.81
C ALA A 207 11.03 -10.57 12.35
N PRO A 208 10.21 -11.09 11.41
CA PRO A 208 10.68 -11.36 10.08
C PRO A 208 11.29 -10.06 9.58
N GLN A 209 12.62 -10.02 9.52
CA GLN A 209 13.31 -9.16 8.61
C GLN A 209 12.72 -9.63 7.30
N ALA A 210 11.81 -8.82 6.75
CA ALA A 210 11.39 -8.99 5.40
C ALA A 210 12.70 -8.91 4.62
N GLU A 211 13.27 -10.09 4.33
CA GLU A 211 14.20 -10.24 3.24
C GLU A 211 13.51 -9.51 2.11
N VAL A 212 14.07 -8.37 1.72
CA VAL A 212 13.78 -7.76 0.44
C VAL A 212 14.32 -8.79 -0.55
N LYS A 213 13.50 -9.81 -0.79
CA LYS A 213 13.71 -10.84 -1.78
C LYS A 213 13.69 -10.05 -3.07
N LYS A 214 14.89 -9.65 -3.53
CA LYS A 214 15.04 -8.91 -4.77
C LYS A 214 14.16 -9.63 -5.80
N PRO A 215 13.15 -8.95 -6.37
CA PRO A 215 12.25 -9.61 -7.28
C PRO A 215 13.10 -10.29 -8.37
N LYS A 216 12.82 -11.56 -8.64
CA LYS A 216 13.47 -12.34 -9.71
C LYS A 216 13.12 -11.82 -11.11
N HIS A 217 12.27 -10.80 -11.18
CA HIS A 217 11.82 -10.12 -12.38
C HIS A 217 12.57 -8.77 -12.40
N GLY A 218 13.22 -8.45 -13.51
CA GLY A 218 13.86 -7.16 -13.65
C GLY A 218 12.80 -6.06 -13.52
N ILE A 219 13.11 -4.96 -12.83
CA ILE A 219 12.22 -3.80 -12.70
C ILE A 219 11.69 -3.36 -14.07
N MET A 220 12.45 -3.57 -15.15
CA MET A 220 12.04 -3.29 -16.53
C MET A 220 10.93 -4.21 -17.08
N GLU A 221 10.85 -5.49 -16.68
CA GLU A 221 9.78 -6.41 -17.07
C GLU A 221 8.46 -6.07 -16.37
N ASP A 222 8.54 -5.77 -15.07
CA ASP A 222 7.38 -5.26 -14.32
C ASP A 222 6.94 -3.90 -14.90
N LEU A 223 7.88 -2.98 -15.20
CA LEU A 223 7.55 -1.67 -15.77
C LEU A 223 6.91 -1.77 -17.17
N SER A 224 7.29 -2.76 -17.99
CA SER A 224 6.72 -2.99 -19.32
C SER A 224 5.22 -3.32 -19.26
N ILE A 225 4.82 -4.17 -18.31
CA ILE A 225 3.42 -4.55 -18.09
C ILE A 225 2.61 -3.36 -17.55
N TRP A 226 3.23 -2.56 -16.67
CA TRP A 226 2.59 -1.40 -16.06
C TRP A 226 2.47 -0.18 -16.99
N ILE A 227 3.24 -0.13 -18.10
CA ILE A 227 3.05 0.88 -19.16
C ILE A 227 1.73 0.70 -19.91
N LEU A 228 1.16 -0.51 -19.87
CA LEU A 228 -0.09 -0.80 -20.55
C LEU A 228 -1.31 -0.28 -19.79
N ALA A 229 -1.27 -0.25 -18.46
CA ALA A 229 -2.37 0.28 -17.64
C ALA A 229 -2.77 1.73 -18.01
N PRO A 230 -1.85 2.71 -18.10
CA PRO A 230 -2.18 4.06 -18.54
C PRO A 230 -2.63 4.10 -20.01
N LEU A 231 -2.07 3.25 -20.87
CA LEU A 231 -2.51 3.16 -22.27
C LEU A 231 -3.98 2.70 -22.35
N ILE A 232 -4.35 1.68 -21.57
CA ILE A 232 -5.71 1.16 -21.51
C ILE A 232 -6.65 2.20 -20.88
N PHE A 233 -6.20 2.91 -19.84
CA PHE A 233 -6.97 4.02 -19.27
C PHE A 233 -7.29 5.09 -20.34
N VAL A 234 -6.30 5.51 -21.13
CA VAL A 234 -6.51 6.49 -22.21
C VAL A 234 -7.42 5.92 -23.29
N PHE A 235 -7.18 4.67 -23.72
CA PHE A 235 -7.99 4.00 -24.74
C PHE A 235 -9.46 3.87 -24.31
N LEU A 236 -9.72 3.43 -23.08
CA LEU A 236 -11.07 3.34 -22.52
C LEU A 236 -11.68 4.72 -22.26
N GLY A 237 -10.84 5.72 -21.96
CA GLY A 237 -11.24 7.10 -21.79
C GLY A 237 -11.69 7.77 -23.10
N PHE A 238 -11.02 7.45 -24.22
CA PHE A 238 -11.36 7.85 -25.59
C PHE A 238 -12.61 7.12 -26.10
N ASP A 239 -12.87 5.90 -25.62
CA ASP A 239 -14.05 5.16 -26.02
C ASP A 239 -15.32 5.91 -25.58
N ASN A 240 -16.08 6.40 -26.57
CA ASN A 240 -17.36 7.08 -26.39
C ASN A 240 -18.50 6.11 -26.00
N GLY A 241 -18.18 5.01 -25.31
CA GLY A 241 -19.11 3.94 -24.94
C GLY A 241 -19.39 2.93 -26.06
N GLN A 242 -18.56 2.89 -27.12
CA GLN A 242 -18.73 1.91 -28.20
C GLN A 242 -18.45 0.49 -27.70
N MET A 243 -17.43 0.28 -26.86
CA MET A 243 -17.16 -1.04 -26.28
C MET A 243 -18.32 -1.47 -25.39
N ARG A 244 -18.83 -0.58 -24.53
CA ARG A 244 -20.01 -0.86 -23.70
C ARG A 244 -21.20 -1.30 -24.56
N ARG A 245 -21.48 -0.57 -25.65
CA ARG A 245 -22.58 -0.89 -26.57
C ARG A 245 -22.39 -2.23 -27.29
N TYR A 246 -21.15 -2.56 -27.68
CA TYR A 246 -20.80 -3.85 -28.26
C TYR A 246 -21.03 -5.02 -27.29
N PHE A 247 -20.55 -4.88 -26.04
CA PHE A 247 -20.74 -5.91 -25.02
C PHE A 247 -22.22 -6.13 -24.67
N ILE A 248 -23.00 -5.05 -24.57
CA ILE A 248 -24.44 -5.15 -24.34
C ILE A 248 -25.14 -5.78 -25.55
N GLY A 249 -24.66 -5.51 -26.78
CA GLY A 249 -25.18 -6.12 -28.00
C GLY A 249 -24.97 -7.64 -28.13
N LEU A 250 -24.07 -8.22 -27.33
CA LEU A 250 -23.89 -9.68 -27.24
C LEU A 250 -24.99 -10.35 -26.40
N VAL A 251 -25.72 -9.58 -25.59
CA VAL A 251 -26.77 -10.11 -24.71
C VAL A 251 -28.02 -10.43 -25.54
N PRO A 252 -28.61 -11.63 -25.39
CA PRO A 252 -29.87 -11.95 -26.05
C PRO A 252 -30.98 -10.95 -25.66
N ASN A 253 -31.83 -10.58 -26.64
CA ASN A 253 -32.86 -9.54 -26.47
C ASN A 253 -33.75 -9.73 -25.22
N ARG A 254 -34.02 -10.97 -24.81
CA ARG A 254 -34.81 -11.30 -23.62
C ARG A 254 -34.23 -10.76 -22.30
N TYR A 255 -32.92 -10.64 -22.19
CA TYR A 255 -32.23 -10.22 -20.96
C TYR A 255 -31.64 -8.82 -21.06
N PHE A 256 -31.86 -8.11 -22.17
CA PHE A 256 -31.22 -6.83 -22.45
C PHE A 256 -31.50 -5.77 -21.38
N GLU A 257 -32.78 -5.60 -21.00
CA GLU A 257 -33.19 -4.63 -19.97
C GLU A 257 -32.61 -4.96 -18.60
N LEU A 258 -32.65 -6.24 -18.22
CA LEU A 258 -32.10 -6.72 -16.94
C LEU A 258 -30.58 -6.49 -16.91
N SER A 259 -29.87 -6.86 -17.97
CA SER A 259 -28.42 -6.68 -18.07
C SER A 259 -28.03 -5.20 -18.02
N LEU A 260 -28.76 -4.32 -18.71
CA LEU A 260 -28.54 -2.87 -18.63
C LEU A 260 -28.70 -2.35 -17.20
N THR A 261 -29.80 -2.74 -16.55
CA THR A 261 -30.10 -2.32 -15.18
C THR A 261 -28.99 -2.76 -14.21
N VAL A 262 -28.58 -4.02 -14.28
CA VAL A 262 -27.51 -4.57 -13.44
C VAL A 262 -26.17 -3.88 -13.74
N LEU A 263 -25.85 -3.63 -15.01
CA LEU A 263 -24.61 -2.91 -15.37
C LEU A 263 -24.60 -1.49 -14.81
N ASP A 264 -25.70 -0.75 -14.97
CA ASP A 264 -25.80 0.63 -14.48
C ASP A 264 -25.73 0.68 -12.95
N GLU A 265 -26.40 -0.25 -12.24
CA GLU A 265 -26.34 -0.33 -10.78
C GLU A 265 -24.95 -0.75 -10.28
N LEU A 266 -24.29 -1.67 -10.97
CA LEU A 266 -22.92 -2.08 -10.67
C LEU A 266 -21.93 -0.93 -10.89
N ASP A 267 -22.04 -0.22 -12.02
CA ASP A 267 -21.22 0.95 -12.33
C ASP A 267 -21.33 2.02 -11.24
N ASP A 268 -22.56 2.28 -10.79
CA ASP A 268 -22.84 3.24 -9.72
C ASP A 268 -22.31 2.76 -8.37
N ALA A 269 -22.52 1.49 -8.03
CA ALA A 269 -22.06 0.89 -6.78
C ALA A 269 -20.53 0.88 -6.68
N ILE A 270 -19.83 0.42 -7.73
CA ILE A 270 -18.37 0.43 -7.82
C ILE A 270 -17.86 1.86 -7.69
N GLY A 271 -18.45 2.81 -8.44
CA GLY A 271 -18.07 4.21 -8.37
C GLY A 271 -18.24 4.79 -6.96
N ARG A 272 -19.38 4.54 -6.29
CA ARG A 272 -19.62 5.02 -4.92
C ARG A 272 -18.64 4.41 -3.91
N TYR A 273 -18.40 3.10 -4.00
CA TYR A 273 -17.44 2.40 -3.14
C TYR A 273 -16.03 2.98 -3.27
N LEU A 274 -15.50 3.05 -4.49
CA LEU A 274 -14.15 3.55 -4.74
C LEU A 274 -13.96 5.01 -4.28
N ARG A 275 -14.96 5.87 -4.51
CA ARG A 275 -14.95 7.27 -4.04
C ARG A 275 -15.00 7.35 -2.51
N GLY A 276 -15.79 6.48 -1.88
CA GLY A 276 -15.83 6.35 -0.42
C GLY A 276 -14.47 5.96 0.15
N THR A 277 -13.83 4.94 -0.42
CA THR A 277 -12.49 4.49 -0.02
C THR A 277 -11.46 5.59 -0.19
N LEU A 278 -11.46 6.35 -1.31
CA LEU A 278 -10.54 7.49 -1.47
C LEU A 278 -10.75 8.56 -0.40
N MET A 279 -12.00 8.91 -0.11
CA MET A 279 -12.32 9.91 0.92
C MET A 279 -11.82 9.43 2.29
N GLU A 280 -12.08 8.17 2.64
CA GLU A 280 -11.58 7.56 3.87
C GLU A 280 -10.05 7.61 3.96
N CYS A 281 -9.35 7.19 2.90
CA CYS A 281 -7.88 7.21 2.84
C CYS A 281 -7.31 8.62 2.99
N SER A 282 -7.94 9.60 2.34
CA SER A 282 -7.53 11.00 2.44
C SER A 282 -7.74 11.55 3.86
N LEU A 283 -8.82 11.15 4.53
CA LEU A 283 -9.16 11.58 5.87
C LEU A 283 -8.21 10.96 6.90
N VAL A 284 -7.94 9.66 6.79
CA VAL A 284 -6.95 8.95 7.62
C VAL A 284 -5.56 9.58 7.45
N GLY A 285 -5.12 9.78 6.20
CA GLY A 285 -3.82 10.37 5.92
C GLY A 285 -3.68 11.81 6.41
N ALA A 286 -4.71 12.65 6.23
CA ALA A 286 -4.73 14.02 6.73
C ALA A 286 -4.72 14.06 8.27
N THR A 287 -5.51 13.20 8.92
CA THR A 287 -5.58 13.14 10.38
C THR A 287 -4.24 12.74 10.99
N LEU A 288 -3.57 11.73 10.42
CA LEU A 288 -2.24 11.31 10.84
C LEU A 288 -1.19 12.39 10.61
N ALA A 289 -1.20 13.03 9.44
CA ALA A 289 -0.27 14.12 9.15
C ALA A 289 -0.43 15.28 10.14
N ILE A 290 -1.66 15.72 10.40
CA ILE A 290 -1.95 16.79 11.37
C ILE A 290 -1.55 16.36 12.78
N GLY A 291 -1.87 15.12 13.19
CA GLY A 291 -1.50 14.59 14.49
C GLY A 291 0.02 14.61 14.74
N PHE A 292 0.82 14.20 13.75
CA PHE A 292 2.27 14.24 13.86
C PHE A 292 2.85 15.66 13.87
N ILE A 293 2.26 16.58 13.10
CA ILE A 293 2.65 18.00 13.14
C ILE A 293 2.43 18.57 14.54
N LEU A 294 1.30 18.24 15.20
CA LEU A 294 1.01 18.69 16.57
C LEU A 294 1.97 18.11 17.61
N ILE A 295 2.50 16.90 17.39
CA ILE A 295 3.52 16.26 18.25
C ILE A 295 4.91 16.93 18.07
N GLY A 296 5.08 17.79 17.08
CA GLY A 296 6.35 18.46 16.77
C GLY A 296 7.26 17.66 15.83
N ILE A 297 6.70 16.66 15.13
CA ILE A 297 7.42 15.96 14.05
C ILE A 297 7.57 16.92 12.86
N PRO A 298 8.72 16.92 12.15
CA PRO A 298 8.90 17.74 10.96
C PRO A 298 7.74 17.54 9.97
N VAL A 299 7.18 18.64 9.46
CA VAL A 299 6.02 18.65 8.56
C VAL A 299 6.22 17.70 7.37
N SER A 300 7.44 17.68 6.81
CA SER A 300 7.84 16.77 5.74
C SER A 300 7.62 15.29 6.07
N VAL A 301 8.09 14.86 7.24
CA VAL A 301 7.99 13.47 7.70
C VAL A 301 6.55 13.13 8.07
N ALA A 302 5.84 14.05 8.73
CA ALA A 302 4.44 13.89 9.08
C ALA A 302 3.54 13.70 7.85
N VAL A 303 3.73 14.53 6.81
CA VAL A 303 2.98 14.43 5.55
C VAL A 303 3.34 13.13 4.82
N ALA A 304 4.61 12.75 4.76
CA ALA A 304 5.03 11.50 4.13
C ALA A 304 4.38 10.28 4.81
N ILE A 305 4.41 10.22 6.15
CA ILE A 305 3.75 9.15 6.91
C ILE A 305 2.24 9.18 6.67
N GLY A 306 1.60 10.36 6.72
CA GLY A 306 0.17 10.50 6.46
C GLY A 306 -0.24 9.98 5.07
N VAL A 307 0.52 10.32 4.02
CA VAL A 307 0.28 9.82 2.65
C VAL A 307 0.42 8.31 2.58
N VAL A 308 1.50 7.75 3.15
CA VAL A 308 1.73 6.30 3.15
C VAL A 308 0.63 5.57 3.93
N SER A 309 0.28 6.04 5.12
CA SER A 309 -0.78 5.45 5.94
C SER A 309 -2.15 5.54 5.25
N GLY A 310 -2.47 6.66 4.60
CA GLY A 310 -3.69 6.80 3.81
C GLY A 310 -3.74 5.80 2.66
N LEU A 311 -2.63 5.62 1.92
CA LEU A 311 -2.54 4.62 0.85
C LEU A 311 -2.68 3.19 1.38
N VAL A 312 -2.07 2.86 2.52
CA VAL A 312 -2.19 1.53 3.15
C VAL A 312 -3.63 1.25 3.56
N ASN A 313 -4.38 2.28 4.01
CA ASN A 313 -5.80 2.15 4.35
C ASN A 313 -6.69 1.78 3.15
N ALA A 314 -6.24 2.04 1.92
CA ALA A 314 -7.01 1.72 0.71
C ALA A 314 -7.15 0.21 0.47
N ILE A 315 -6.36 -0.63 1.15
CA ILE A 315 -6.36 -2.09 1.00
C ILE A 315 -7.12 -2.73 2.18
N PRO A 316 -8.44 -2.97 2.09
CA PRO A 316 -9.26 -3.45 3.20
C PRO A 316 -8.96 -4.90 3.65
N PHE A 317 -8.18 -5.65 2.87
CA PHE A 317 -8.03 -7.10 3.06
C PHE A 317 -7.18 -7.50 4.29
N TRP A 318 -6.31 -6.63 4.80
CA TRP A 318 -5.40 -7.00 5.89
C TRP A 318 -6.03 -6.97 7.29
N VAL A 319 -7.18 -6.30 7.48
CA VAL A 319 -7.77 -6.09 8.82
C VAL A 319 -8.76 -7.19 9.21
N ARG A 320 -9.32 -7.96 8.25
CA ARG A 320 -10.43 -8.89 8.52
C ARG A 320 -9.99 -10.32 8.91
N SER A 321 -8.72 -10.69 8.77
CA SER A 321 -8.28 -12.09 8.96
C SER A 321 -7.71 -12.45 10.35
N SER A 322 -7.77 -11.55 11.33
CA SER A 322 -7.28 -11.79 12.69
C SER A 322 -8.39 -11.76 13.74
N GLY A 323 -9.55 -12.34 13.42
CA GLY A 323 -10.69 -12.52 14.33
C GLY A 323 -11.03 -14.00 14.48
#